data_AF-A0A8C5S0M6-F1
#
_entry.id   AF-A0A8C5S0M6-F1
#
_cell.length_a   1.000
_cell.length_b   1.000
_cell.length_c   1.000
_cell.angle_alpha   90.00
_cell.angle_beta   90.00
_cell.angle_gamma   90.00
#
_symmetry.space_group_name_H-M   'P 1'
#
loop_
_entity.id
_entity.type
_entity.pdbx_description
1 polymer ?
#
loop_
_entity_poly.entity_id
_entity_poly.type
_entity_poly.pdbx_seq_one_letter_code
_entity_poly.pdbx_strand_id
1 'polypeptide(L)'
;QRIRREVESLATIISRLADFAKKYANLPTLGFTHYQPAQLTTVGKRCCLWIQDLCTDLHNLERARDELRFRGVKGTTGTQASFLQLFEGDHSKVEELDRLVTAMAGFKRAYIITGQTYSRKVDIEVLSVLASLGATIHKICTDIRLLANLKEIEEPFEKEQIGSSAMAYKRNPMRSERCCSLARHLMILVLDPLQTASVQWFERTLDDSANRRVCLAEAFLTADIILSTLQNISEGLVVYPKVIARHIEQELPFMSTENIIMAMVKAGGNRQECHEKIRVLSQQAAAVVKQEGGDNDLIARIRADPYFNPIHGQLEILLEPISFTGRASQQVTKFLNEEVKPALIPYQSKLGVKIELSL
;
A
#
# COMPACT_ATOMS: atom_id res chain seq x y z
N GLN A 1 -19.78 -0.66 -13.56
CA GLN A 1 -20.14 -1.71 -12.58
C GLN A 1 -18.89 -2.34 -11.93
N ARG A 2 -17.95 -2.93 -12.67
CA ARG A 2 -16.72 -3.52 -12.07
C ARG A 2 -15.91 -2.53 -11.23
N ILE A 3 -15.59 -1.34 -11.75
CA ILE A 3 -14.88 -0.30 -10.98
C ILE A 3 -15.56 0.01 -9.63
N ARG A 4 -16.90 -0.03 -9.57
CA ARG A 4 -17.63 0.17 -8.30
C ARG A 4 -17.33 -0.93 -7.27
N ARG A 5 -17.26 -2.19 -7.71
CA ARG A 5 -16.92 -3.32 -6.84
C ARG A 5 -15.48 -3.23 -6.33
N GLU A 6 -14.54 -2.85 -7.21
CA GLU A 6 -13.14 -2.63 -6.81
C GLU A 6 -13.03 -1.52 -5.75
N VAL A 7 -13.74 -0.40 -5.96
CA VAL A 7 -13.81 0.73 -5.02
C VAL A 7 -14.37 0.30 -3.66
N GLU A 8 -15.48 -0.44 -3.63
CA GLU A 8 -16.09 -0.94 -2.39
C GLU A 8 -15.14 -1.91 -1.63
N SER A 9 -14.42 -2.76 -2.36
CA SER A 9 -13.43 -3.69 -1.79
C SER A 9 -12.22 -2.94 -1.24
N LEU A 10 -11.70 -1.97 -1.99
CA LEU A 10 -10.57 -1.13 -1.60
C LEU A 10 -10.88 -0.30 -0.34
N ALA A 11 -12.07 0.29 -0.26
CA ALA A 11 -12.54 1.00 0.94
C ALA A 11 -12.58 0.08 2.18
N THR A 12 -12.97 -1.19 2.00
CA THR A 12 -12.97 -2.18 3.09
C THR A 12 -11.54 -2.48 3.56
N ILE A 13 -10.60 -2.70 2.64
CA ILE A 13 -9.18 -2.92 2.97
C ILE A 13 -8.60 -1.73 3.74
N ILE A 14 -8.83 -0.50 3.26
CA ILE A 14 -8.41 0.74 3.91
C ILE A 14 -8.96 0.79 5.34
N SER A 15 -10.24 0.43 5.54
CA SER A 15 -10.85 0.38 6.88
C SER A 15 -10.16 -0.62 7.80
N ARG A 16 -9.86 -1.85 7.33
CA ARG A 16 -9.19 -2.88 8.14
C ARG A 16 -7.78 -2.45 8.53
N LEU A 17 -7.03 -1.89 7.58
CA LEU A 17 -5.71 -1.35 7.85
C LEU A 17 -5.76 -0.12 8.77
N ALA A 18 -6.79 0.72 8.68
CA ALA A 18 -6.97 1.84 9.61
C ALA A 18 -7.21 1.37 11.05
N ASP A 19 -8.02 0.32 11.25
CA ASP A 19 -8.22 -0.30 12.57
C ASP A 19 -6.92 -0.89 13.11
N PHE A 20 -6.16 -1.60 12.26
CA PHE A 20 -4.83 -2.11 12.58
C PHE A 20 -3.86 -0.98 12.96
N ALA A 21 -3.80 0.08 12.14
CA ALA A 21 -2.92 1.23 12.35
C ALA A 21 -3.23 1.94 13.67
N LYS A 22 -4.52 2.11 13.98
CA LYS A 22 -4.97 2.68 15.25
C LYS A 22 -4.58 1.80 16.44
N LYS A 23 -4.82 0.49 16.35
CA LYS A 23 -4.48 -0.47 17.41
C LYS A 23 -2.98 -0.44 17.75
N TYR A 24 -2.13 -0.35 16.74
CA TYR A 24 -0.67 -0.39 16.90
C TYR A 24 0.00 0.99 16.75
N ALA A 25 -0.75 2.08 16.94
CA ALA A 25 -0.26 3.44 16.77
C ALA A 25 0.93 3.79 17.69
N ASN A 26 0.96 3.19 18.88
CA ASN A 26 1.97 3.40 19.92
C ASN A 26 2.98 2.25 20.04
N LEU A 27 2.94 1.22 19.19
CA LEU A 27 3.87 0.09 19.28
C LEU A 27 5.16 0.44 18.53
N PRO A 28 6.29 0.71 19.21
CA PRO A 28 7.54 1.02 18.53
C PRO A 28 8.02 -0.17 17.69
N THR A 29 8.65 0.09 16.56
CA THR A 29 9.32 -0.89 15.70
C THR A 29 10.53 -0.23 15.06
N LEU A 30 11.54 -1.03 14.73
CA LEU A 30 12.74 -0.55 14.06
C LEU A 30 12.37 0.10 12.71
N GLY A 31 12.86 1.31 12.45
CA GLY A 31 12.74 1.93 11.13
C GLY A 31 13.71 1.30 10.14
N PHE A 32 13.38 1.32 8.85
CA PHE A 32 14.26 0.78 7.81
C PHE A 32 14.41 1.75 6.66
N THR A 33 15.66 2.11 6.37
CA THR A 33 16.07 2.76 5.11
C THR A 33 17.20 1.91 4.53
N HIS A 34 17.15 1.61 3.22
CA HIS A 34 18.04 0.60 2.59
C HIS A 34 17.97 -0.80 3.24
N TYR A 35 16.86 -1.10 3.93
CA TYR A 35 16.70 -2.27 4.79
C TYR A 35 17.81 -2.39 5.86
N GLN A 36 18.39 -1.26 6.27
CA GLN A 36 19.27 -1.13 7.43
C GLN A 36 18.50 -0.53 8.61
N PRO A 37 18.86 -0.91 9.85
CA PRO A 37 18.34 -0.29 11.07
C PRO A 37 18.41 1.24 11.02
N ALA A 38 17.28 1.90 11.25
CA ALA A 38 17.14 3.36 11.29
C ALA A 38 16.24 3.78 12.47
N GLN A 39 16.11 5.11 12.67
CA GLN A 39 15.29 5.69 13.74
C GLN A 39 13.93 5.01 13.87
N LEU A 40 13.50 4.79 15.12
CA LEU A 40 12.27 4.05 15.39
C LEU A 40 11.06 4.75 14.77
N THR A 41 10.11 3.92 14.34
CA THR A 41 8.75 4.34 13.98
C THR A 41 7.78 3.53 14.84
N THR A 42 6.49 3.55 14.51
CA THR A 42 5.51 2.63 15.11
C THR A 42 4.92 1.72 14.04
N VAL A 43 4.48 0.53 14.46
CA VAL A 43 3.80 -0.43 13.56
C VAL A 43 2.60 0.23 12.89
N GLY A 44 1.82 0.99 13.66
CA GLY A 44 0.69 1.75 13.12
C GLY A 44 1.11 2.83 12.13
N LYS A 45 2.20 3.56 12.40
CA LYS A 45 2.70 4.57 11.46
C LYS A 45 3.20 3.96 10.17
N ARG A 46 3.88 2.80 10.21
CA ARG A 46 4.27 2.03 9.02
C ARG A 46 3.04 1.66 8.19
N CYS A 47 1.98 1.15 8.84
CA CYS A 47 0.73 0.84 8.17
C CYS A 47 0.09 2.06 7.49
N CYS A 48 0.23 3.26 8.06
CA CYS A 48 -0.28 4.48 7.42
C CYS A 48 0.38 4.79 6.07
N LEU A 49 1.62 4.37 5.81
CA LEU A 49 2.23 4.52 4.47
C LEU A 49 1.43 3.71 3.45
N TRP A 50 1.05 2.49 3.80
CA TRP A 50 0.24 1.62 2.95
C TRP A 50 -1.15 2.20 2.69
N ILE A 51 -1.78 2.72 3.75
CA ILE A 51 -3.12 3.33 3.66
C ILE A 51 -3.10 4.57 2.76
N GLN A 52 -2.05 5.39 2.82
CA GLN A 52 -1.94 6.60 2.00
C GLN A 52 -1.93 6.29 0.50
N ASP A 53 -1.17 5.28 0.07
CA ASP A 53 -1.15 4.85 -1.33
C ASP A 53 -2.51 4.29 -1.75
N LEU A 54 -3.15 3.47 -0.91
CA LEU A 54 -4.49 2.93 -1.18
C LEU A 54 -5.58 4.02 -1.25
N CYS A 55 -5.51 5.06 -0.42
CA CYS A 55 -6.41 6.22 -0.52
C CYS A 55 -6.23 6.96 -1.85
N THR A 56 -4.99 7.06 -2.35
CA THR A 56 -4.71 7.63 -3.67
C THR A 56 -5.35 6.77 -4.77
N ASP A 57 -5.22 5.45 -4.70
CA ASP A 57 -5.85 4.53 -5.65
C ASP A 57 -7.39 4.57 -5.58
N LEU A 58 -7.95 4.72 -4.38
CA LEU A 58 -9.40 4.87 -4.18
C LEU A 58 -9.92 6.10 -4.92
N HIS A 59 -9.28 7.25 -4.72
CA HIS A 59 -9.62 8.49 -5.42
C HIS A 59 -9.51 8.34 -6.94
N ASN A 60 -8.44 7.71 -7.42
CA ASN A 60 -8.21 7.49 -8.85
C ASN A 60 -9.27 6.59 -9.48
N LEU A 61 -9.70 5.53 -8.80
CA LEU A 61 -10.77 4.64 -9.27
C LEU A 61 -12.14 5.33 -9.24
N GLU A 62 -12.43 6.13 -8.21
CA GLU A 62 -13.64 6.95 -8.15
C GLU A 62 -13.70 7.93 -9.33
N ARG A 63 -12.60 8.63 -9.59
CA ARG A 63 -12.49 9.55 -10.74
C ARG A 63 -12.70 8.81 -12.06
N ALA A 64 -11.99 7.71 -12.29
CA ALA A 64 -12.12 6.93 -13.52
C ALA A 64 -13.55 6.38 -13.71
N ARG A 65 -14.25 6.03 -12.63
CA ARG A 65 -15.66 5.62 -12.66
C ARG A 65 -16.58 6.78 -13.03
N ASP A 66 -16.43 7.91 -12.37
CA ASP A 66 -17.37 9.03 -12.45
C ASP A 66 -17.22 9.84 -13.73
N GLU A 67 -16.02 9.83 -14.31
CA GLU A 67 -15.72 10.47 -15.60
C GLU A 67 -16.08 9.60 -16.81
N LEU A 68 -16.37 8.31 -16.60
CA LEU A 68 -16.69 7.38 -17.68
C LEU A 68 -17.98 7.80 -18.40
N ARG A 69 -17.91 7.93 -19.73
CA ARG A 69 -19.06 8.34 -20.56
C ARG A 69 -19.48 7.20 -21.48
N PHE A 70 -20.77 7.18 -21.79
CA PHE A 70 -21.30 6.23 -22.76
C PHE A 70 -20.91 6.63 -24.18
N ARG A 71 -20.66 5.65 -25.07
CA ARG A 71 -20.49 5.95 -26.51
C ARG A 71 -21.77 6.56 -27.08
N GLY A 72 -22.91 5.98 -26.71
CA GLY A 72 -24.19 6.32 -27.31
C GLY A 72 -24.36 5.75 -28.72
N VAL A 73 -25.32 6.33 -29.44
CA VAL A 73 -25.77 5.94 -30.76
C VAL A 73 -25.16 6.89 -31.80
N LYS A 74 -24.02 6.49 -32.36
CA LYS A 74 -23.16 7.38 -33.19
C LYS A 74 -23.00 6.97 -34.67
N GLY A 75 -23.51 5.81 -35.05
CA GLY A 75 -23.32 5.26 -36.42
C GLY A 75 -21.88 4.82 -36.69
N THR A 76 -21.58 4.55 -37.97
CA THR A 76 -20.33 3.90 -38.41
C THR A 76 -19.09 4.79 -38.27
N THR A 77 -19.20 6.10 -38.48
CA THR A 77 -18.10 7.07 -38.46
C THR A 77 -18.35 8.23 -37.50
N GLY A 78 -19.31 8.07 -36.57
CA GLY A 78 -19.57 9.07 -35.54
C GLY A 78 -20.58 10.17 -35.89
N THR A 79 -21.00 10.24 -37.15
CA THR A 79 -21.84 11.34 -37.69
C THR A 79 -23.34 11.11 -37.54
N GLN A 80 -23.76 9.94 -37.07
CA GLN A 80 -25.18 9.58 -36.91
C GLN A 80 -26.03 9.60 -38.20
N ALA A 81 -25.40 9.64 -39.39
CA ALA A 81 -26.09 9.82 -40.67
C ALA A 81 -27.25 8.82 -40.91
N SER A 82 -27.06 7.55 -40.58
CA SER A 82 -28.11 6.52 -40.71
C SER A 82 -29.33 6.80 -39.84
N PHE A 83 -29.13 7.34 -38.64
CA PHE A 83 -30.22 7.70 -37.73
C PHE A 83 -30.91 8.97 -38.19
N LEU A 84 -30.15 9.94 -38.72
CA LEU A 84 -30.72 11.15 -39.30
C LEU A 84 -31.61 10.84 -40.50
N GLN A 85 -31.19 9.92 -41.37
CA GLN A 85 -32.01 9.44 -42.49
C GLN A 85 -33.27 8.72 -42.00
N LEU A 86 -33.14 7.86 -40.97
CA LEU A 86 -34.28 7.16 -40.38
C LEU A 86 -35.34 8.11 -39.80
N PHE A 87 -34.91 9.27 -39.29
CA PHE A 87 -35.79 10.31 -38.79
C PHE A 87 -36.02 11.44 -39.80
N GLU A 88 -35.84 11.19 -41.10
CA GLU A 88 -36.19 12.12 -42.18
C GLU A 88 -35.54 13.51 -42.05
N GLY A 89 -34.32 13.58 -41.52
CA GLY A 89 -33.60 14.84 -41.30
C GLY A 89 -33.89 15.53 -39.97
N ASP A 90 -34.69 14.92 -39.09
CA ASP A 90 -34.99 15.48 -37.76
C ASP A 90 -33.83 15.25 -36.77
N HIS A 91 -32.96 16.25 -36.67
CA HIS A 91 -31.82 16.24 -35.73
C HIS A 91 -32.25 16.09 -34.27
N SER A 92 -33.40 16.65 -33.87
CA SER A 92 -33.86 16.62 -32.48
C SER A 92 -34.19 15.19 -32.04
N LYS A 93 -34.77 14.38 -32.92
CA LYS A 93 -35.04 12.95 -32.66
C LYS A 93 -33.76 12.13 -32.56
N VAL A 94 -32.72 12.46 -33.33
CA VAL A 94 -31.42 11.79 -33.23
C VAL A 94 -30.75 12.07 -31.88
N GLU A 95 -30.76 13.32 -31.42
CA GLU A 95 -30.23 13.70 -30.10
C GLU A 95 -31.03 13.05 -28.97
N GLU A 96 -32.36 13.05 -29.09
CA GLU A 96 -33.25 12.43 -28.10
C GLU A 96 -33.04 10.91 -28.03
N LEU A 97 -32.88 10.22 -29.16
CA LEU A 97 -32.54 8.80 -29.20
C LEU A 97 -31.26 8.51 -28.43
N ASP A 98 -30.20 9.28 -28.67
CA ASP A 98 -28.91 9.10 -27.99
C ASP A 98 -29.03 9.34 -26.47
N ARG A 99 -29.78 10.38 -26.08
CA ARG A 99 -30.05 10.70 -24.67
C ARG A 99 -30.83 9.58 -23.97
N LEU A 100 -31.89 9.06 -24.60
CA LEU A 100 -32.70 7.99 -24.05
C LEU A 100 -31.89 6.69 -23.89
N VAL A 101 -31.14 6.27 -24.91
CA VAL A 101 -30.31 5.05 -24.82
C VAL A 101 -29.21 5.19 -23.77
N THR A 102 -28.61 6.38 -23.65
CA THR A 102 -27.61 6.67 -22.61
C THR A 102 -28.21 6.55 -21.20
N ALA A 103 -29.40 7.09 -20.99
CA ALA A 103 -30.12 6.99 -19.72
C ALA A 103 -30.53 5.54 -19.40
N MET A 104 -31.04 4.80 -20.40
CA MET A 104 -31.37 3.37 -20.25
C MET A 104 -30.16 2.52 -19.88
N ALA A 105 -28.97 2.85 -20.40
CA ALA A 105 -27.71 2.20 -20.03
C ALA A 105 -27.18 2.59 -18.64
N GLY A 106 -27.84 3.54 -17.94
CA GLY A 106 -27.47 3.99 -16.60
C GLY A 106 -26.30 4.98 -16.57
N PHE A 107 -25.97 5.62 -17.70
CA PHE A 107 -24.92 6.64 -17.76
C PHE A 107 -25.52 8.04 -17.64
N LYS A 108 -24.81 8.92 -16.92
CA LYS A 108 -25.19 10.34 -16.80
C LYS A 108 -24.88 11.14 -18.07
N ARG A 109 -23.88 10.72 -18.84
CA ARG A 109 -23.34 11.46 -19.99
C ARG A 109 -22.89 10.51 -21.08
N ALA A 110 -23.09 10.91 -22.34
CA ALA A 110 -22.51 10.29 -23.51
C ALA A 110 -21.39 11.17 -24.08
N TYR A 111 -20.52 10.60 -24.92
CA TYR A 111 -19.62 11.37 -25.75
C TYR A 111 -20.41 12.11 -26.84
N ILE A 112 -20.09 13.38 -27.09
CA ILE A 112 -20.60 14.12 -28.25
C ILE A 112 -19.80 13.72 -29.49
N ILE A 113 -18.47 13.77 -29.37
CA ILE A 113 -17.53 13.48 -30.46
C ILE A 113 -16.99 12.05 -30.32
N THR A 114 -17.20 11.25 -31.36
CA THR A 114 -16.61 9.91 -31.53
C THR A 114 -16.30 9.69 -33.00
N GLY A 115 -15.35 8.80 -33.31
CA GLY A 115 -15.33 8.13 -34.61
C GLY A 115 -16.32 6.96 -34.61
N GLN A 116 -15.89 5.80 -35.09
CA GLN A 116 -16.69 4.57 -34.99
C GLN A 116 -16.85 4.11 -33.54
N THR A 117 -15.86 4.33 -32.69
CA THR A 117 -15.84 3.89 -31.28
C THR A 117 -15.68 5.05 -30.31
N TYR A 118 -15.91 4.78 -29.02
CA TYR A 118 -15.33 5.64 -27.99
C TYR A 118 -13.79 5.64 -28.14
N SER A 119 -13.13 6.72 -27.75
CA SER A 119 -11.66 6.83 -27.86
C SER A 119 -10.95 5.79 -27.00
N ARG A 120 -9.98 5.07 -27.56
CA ARG A 120 -9.18 4.08 -26.82
C ARG A 120 -8.29 4.69 -25.74
N LYS A 121 -8.15 6.02 -25.70
CA LYS A 121 -7.57 6.72 -24.55
C LYS A 121 -8.32 6.44 -23.24
N VAL A 122 -9.62 6.16 -23.30
CA VAL A 122 -10.40 5.75 -22.11
C VAL A 122 -9.86 4.44 -21.52
N ASP A 123 -9.47 3.49 -22.37
CA ASP A 123 -8.90 2.22 -21.92
C ASP A 123 -7.55 2.44 -21.21
N ILE A 124 -6.75 3.43 -21.66
CA ILE A 124 -5.51 3.85 -20.97
C ILE A 124 -5.82 4.38 -19.57
N GLU A 125 -6.74 5.32 -19.44
CA GLU A 125 -7.06 5.94 -18.14
C GLU A 125 -7.52 4.87 -17.13
N VAL A 126 -8.35 3.92 -17.57
CA VAL A 126 -8.86 2.84 -16.72
C VAL A 126 -7.76 1.86 -16.32
N LEU A 127 -6.89 1.43 -17.25
CA LEU A 127 -5.84 0.46 -16.91
C LEU A 127 -4.66 1.11 -16.19
N SER A 128 -4.44 2.42 -16.35
CA SER A 128 -3.39 3.15 -15.62
C SER A 128 -3.70 3.23 -14.12
N VAL A 129 -4.96 3.46 -13.75
CA VAL A 129 -5.34 3.46 -12.32
C VAL A 129 -5.23 2.06 -11.71
N LEU A 130 -5.51 1.00 -12.48
CA LEU A 130 -5.30 -0.38 -12.02
C LEU A 130 -3.81 -0.75 -11.93
N ALA A 131 -2.99 -0.29 -12.86
CA ALA A 131 -1.54 -0.50 -12.80
C ALA A 131 -0.91 0.21 -11.58
N SER A 132 -1.37 1.43 -11.26
CA SER A 132 -1.00 2.14 -10.02
C SER A 132 -1.35 1.32 -8.78
N LEU A 133 -2.59 0.83 -8.70
CA LEU A 133 -3.04 -0.07 -7.63
C LEU A 133 -2.15 -1.33 -7.53
N GLY A 134 -1.74 -1.89 -8.66
CA GLY A 134 -0.79 -3.00 -8.71
C GLY A 134 0.54 -2.64 -8.03
N ALA A 135 1.10 -1.46 -8.29
CA ALA A 135 2.33 -1.01 -7.63
C ALA A 135 2.15 -0.88 -6.11
N THR A 136 1.05 -0.26 -5.66
CA THR A 136 0.69 -0.14 -4.24
C THR A 136 0.62 -1.50 -3.56
N ILE A 137 -0.16 -2.44 -4.11
CA ILE A 137 -0.35 -3.77 -3.52
C ILE A 137 0.96 -4.55 -3.51
N HIS A 138 1.76 -4.47 -4.58
CA HIS A 138 3.06 -5.13 -4.63
C HIS A 138 3.99 -4.62 -3.52
N LYS A 139 4.04 -3.30 -3.29
CA LYS A 139 4.86 -2.68 -2.24
C LYS A 139 4.41 -3.11 -0.84
N ILE A 140 3.11 -3.04 -0.55
CA ILE A 140 2.54 -3.46 0.74
C ILE A 140 2.87 -4.92 1.04
N CYS A 141 2.60 -5.82 0.09
CA CYS A 141 2.82 -7.25 0.28
C CYS A 141 4.32 -7.60 0.35
N THR A 142 5.19 -6.81 -0.30
CA THR A 142 6.64 -6.96 -0.14
C THR A 142 7.09 -6.60 1.26
N ASP A 143 6.60 -5.50 1.84
CA ASP A 143 6.90 -5.13 3.23
C ASP A 143 6.43 -6.25 4.19
N ILE A 144 5.23 -6.79 4.00
CA ILE A 144 4.70 -7.90 4.82
C ILE A 144 5.60 -9.13 4.74
N ARG A 145 6.09 -9.49 3.55
CA ARG A 145 7.03 -10.60 3.36
C ARG A 145 8.35 -10.38 4.09
N LEU A 146 8.88 -9.15 4.08
CA LEU A 146 10.09 -8.79 4.83
C LEU A 146 9.85 -8.84 6.34
N LEU A 147 8.69 -8.36 6.81
CA LEU A 147 8.30 -8.43 8.22
C LEU A 147 8.09 -9.88 8.71
N ALA A 148 7.61 -10.77 7.83
CA ALA A 148 7.49 -12.19 8.12
C ALA A 148 8.88 -12.86 8.25
N ASN A 149 9.86 -12.46 7.42
CA ASN A 149 11.24 -12.91 7.60
C ASN A 149 11.80 -12.49 8.97
N LEU A 150 11.54 -11.24 9.37
CA LEU A 150 11.86 -10.71 10.70
C LEU A 150 11.02 -11.33 11.83
N LYS A 151 9.96 -12.09 11.52
CA LYS A 151 9.01 -12.64 12.51
C LYS A 151 8.34 -11.56 13.36
N GLU A 152 8.25 -10.34 12.83
CA GLU A 152 7.58 -9.23 13.50
C GLU A 152 6.09 -9.23 13.20
N ILE A 153 5.73 -9.53 11.95
CA ILE A 153 4.35 -9.59 11.47
C ILE A 153 4.20 -10.77 10.52
N GLU A 154 3.14 -11.56 10.69
CA GLU A 154 2.76 -12.64 9.78
C GLU A 154 1.37 -12.38 9.17
N GLU A 155 1.14 -12.91 7.97
CA GLU A 155 -0.19 -12.99 7.37
C GLU A 155 -1.05 -14.05 8.09
N PRO A 156 -2.40 -14.01 7.97
CA PRO A 156 -3.26 -14.99 8.61
C PRO A 156 -2.96 -16.41 8.15
N PHE A 157 -3.09 -17.36 9.07
CA PHE A 157 -2.83 -18.77 8.85
C PHE A 157 -4.04 -19.59 9.28
N GLU A 158 -4.67 -20.32 8.35
CA GLU A 158 -5.83 -21.15 8.71
C GLU A 158 -5.42 -22.34 9.57
N LYS A 159 -6.35 -22.82 10.40
CA LYS A 159 -6.12 -23.94 11.34
C LYS A 159 -5.65 -25.22 10.63
N GLU A 160 -6.12 -25.46 9.41
CA GLU A 160 -5.79 -26.65 8.60
C GLU A 160 -4.74 -26.36 7.52
N GLN A 161 -4.20 -25.14 7.45
CA GLN A 161 -3.24 -24.76 6.41
C GLN A 161 -1.91 -25.49 6.61
N ILE A 162 -1.42 -26.14 5.56
CA ILE A 162 -0.07 -26.74 5.54
C ILE A 162 0.91 -25.72 4.94
N GLY A 163 1.80 -25.17 5.77
CA GLY A 163 2.77 -24.17 5.33
C GLY A 163 3.91 -24.73 4.46
N SER A 164 4.31 -25.97 4.72
CA SER A 164 5.29 -26.73 3.93
C SER A 164 5.03 -28.22 4.07
N SER A 165 5.14 -28.98 2.97
CA SER A 165 5.00 -30.44 2.98
C SER A 165 6.09 -31.18 3.75
N ALA A 166 7.22 -30.52 4.08
CA ALA A 166 8.38 -31.14 4.71
C ALA A 166 8.82 -30.46 6.03
N MET A 167 8.49 -29.18 6.25
CA MET A 167 8.95 -28.42 7.42
C MET A 167 7.76 -27.91 8.25
N ALA A 168 7.39 -28.64 9.31
CA ALA A 168 6.21 -28.36 10.12
C ALA A 168 6.19 -26.98 10.81
N TYR A 169 7.35 -26.39 11.09
CA TYR A 169 7.46 -25.07 11.72
C TYR A 169 7.44 -23.90 10.71
N LYS A 170 7.52 -24.18 9.40
CA LYS A 170 7.71 -23.14 8.38
C LYS A 170 6.36 -22.57 7.94
N ARG A 171 6.13 -21.29 8.26
CA ARG A 171 5.02 -20.49 7.75
C ARG A 171 5.54 -19.55 6.66
N ASN A 172 4.91 -19.60 5.49
CA ASN A 172 5.28 -18.78 4.33
C ASN A 172 4.21 -17.72 4.10
N PRO A 173 4.59 -16.48 3.71
CA PRO A 173 3.66 -15.42 3.36
C PRO A 173 3.08 -15.61 1.94
N MET A 174 2.48 -16.78 1.68
CA MET A 174 2.04 -17.22 0.36
C MET A 174 0.94 -16.33 -0.25
N ARG A 175 0.05 -15.75 0.58
CA ARG A 175 -1.03 -14.86 0.12
C ARG A 175 -0.41 -13.54 -0.35
N SER A 176 0.53 -13.01 0.43
CA SER A 176 1.29 -11.81 0.08
C SER A 176 2.15 -12.02 -1.17
N GLU A 177 2.78 -13.20 -1.33
CA GLU A 177 3.53 -13.57 -2.53
C GLU A 177 2.63 -13.65 -3.78
N ARG A 178 1.43 -14.23 -3.65
CA ARG A 178 0.44 -14.25 -4.73
C ARG A 178 -0.02 -12.86 -5.11
N CYS A 179 -0.28 -11.98 -4.13
CA CYS A 179 -0.58 -10.57 -4.38
C CYS A 179 0.54 -9.90 -5.18
N CYS A 180 1.81 -10.04 -4.77
CA CYS A 180 2.94 -9.49 -5.53
C CYS A 180 2.99 -10.04 -6.97
N SER A 181 2.77 -11.35 -7.15
CA SER A 181 2.84 -11.98 -8.47
C SER A 181 1.77 -11.44 -9.43
N LEU A 182 0.51 -11.39 -8.99
CA LEU A 182 -0.60 -10.92 -9.79
C LEU A 182 -0.58 -9.40 -9.99
N ALA A 183 -0.20 -8.65 -8.95
CA ALA A 183 -0.03 -7.21 -9.05
C ALA A 183 1.04 -6.82 -10.09
N ARG A 184 2.07 -7.65 -10.28
CA ARG A 184 3.06 -7.46 -11.36
C ARG A 184 2.45 -7.59 -12.75
N HIS A 185 1.56 -8.57 -12.95
CA HIS A 185 0.81 -8.69 -14.20
C HIS A 185 -0.05 -7.45 -14.44
N LEU A 186 -0.77 -6.99 -13.41
CA LEU A 186 -1.63 -5.81 -13.49
C LEU A 186 -0.85 -4.53 -13.88
N MET A 187 0.38 -4.36 -13.38
CA MET A 187 1.25 -3.25 -13.79
C MET A 187 1.63 -3.30 -15.27
N ILE A 188 1.89 -4.50 -15.83
CA ILE A 188 2.36 -4.67 -17.20
C ILE A 188 1.24 -4.44 -18.22
N LEU A 189 0.00 -4.84 -17.88
CA LEU A 189 -1.16 -4.72 -18.77
C LEU A 189 -1.46 -3.29 -19.24
N VAL A 190 -0.92 -2.24 -18.59
CA VAL A 190 -1.08 -0.84 -19.05
C VAL A 190 -0.44 -0.59 -20.42
N LEU A 191 0.56 -1.39 -20.82
CA LEU A 191 1.23 -1.24 -22.11
C LEU A 191 0.31 -1.56 -23.29
N ASP A 192 -0.67 -2.44 -23.09
CA ASP A 192 -1.64 -2.83 -24.11
C ASP A 192 -2.49 -1.66 -24.62
N PRO A 193 -3.25 -0.93 -23.77
CA PRO A 193 -4.05 0.20 -24.22
C PRO A 193 -3.18 1.40 -24.64
N LEU A 194 -1.98 1.58 -24.07
CA LEU A 194 -1.05 2.63 -24.48
C LEU A 194 -0.65 2.46 -25.95
N GLN A 195 -0.20 1.27 -26.32
CA GLN A 195 0.18 0.93 -27.69
C GLN A 195 -1.05 0.95 -28.61
N THR A 196 -2.13 0.29 -28.20
CA THR A 196 -3.38 0.19 -28.99
C THR A 196 -3.94 1.56 -29.37
N ALA A 197 -4.02 2.49 -28.42
CA ALA A 197 -4.58 3.81 -28.71
C ALA A 197 -3.68 4.66 -29.60
N SER A 198 -2.35 4.50 -29.50
CA SER A 198 -1.37 5.30 -30.26
C SER A 198 -1.40 5.05 -31.77
N VAL A 199 -1.90 3.88 -32.19
CA VAL A 199 -1.92 3.44 -33.59
C VAL A 199 -3.34 3.30 -34.15
N GLN A 200 -4.37 3.81 -33.47
CA GLN A 200 -5.71 3.89 -34.06
C GLN A 200 -5.70 4.89 -35.22
N TRP A 201 -5.96 4.42 -36.44
CA TRP A 201 -6.00 5.29 -37.62
C TRP A 201 -7.39 5.88 -37.85
N PHE A 202 -7.44 7.21 -38.02
CA PHE A 202 -8.65 7.98 -38.33
C PHE A 202 -9.84 7.62 -37.41
N GLU A 203 -11.02 7.31 -37.97
CA GLU A 203 -12.22 7.04 -37.18
C GLU A 203 -12.19 5.69 -36.44
N ARG A 204 -11.34 4.73 -36.86
CA ARG A 204 -11.03 3.45 -36.19
C ARG A 204 -10.26 2.46 -37.08
N THR A 205 -9.40 1.66 -36.45
CA THR A 205 -8.88 0.38 -36.97
C THR A 205 -9.24 -0.80 -36.04
N LEU A 206 -9.30 -2.03 -36.58
CA LEU A 206 -9.86 -3.20 -35.87
C LEU A 206 -8.84 -3.98 -35.03
N ASP A 207 -7.56 -3.63 -35.12
CA ASP A 207 -6.44 -4.23 -34.39
C ASP A 207 -6.60 -4.15 -32.85
N ASP A 208 -7.36 -3.17 -32.36
CA ASP A 208 -7.72 -3.05 -30.95
C ASP A 208 -8.61 -4.20 -30.42
N SER A 209 -9.36 -4.88 -31.31
CA SER A 209 -10.45 -5.78 -30.91
C SER A 209 -9.93 -7.00 -30.16
N ALA A 210 -8.89 -7.66 -30.69
CA ALA A 210 -8.33 -8.86 -30.07
C ALA A 210 -7.63 -8.52 -28.75
N ASN A 211 -6.80 -7.47 -28.75
CA ASN A 211 -6.06 -7.04 -27.56
C ASN A 211 -7.00 -6.69 -26.40
N ARG A 212 -8.04 -5.87 -26.65
CA ARG A 212 -9.02 -5.44 -25.63
C ARG A 212 -9.85 -6.57 -25.04
N ARG A 213 -10.03 -7.69 -25.75
CA ARG A 213 -10.72 -8.88 -25.21
C ARG A 213 -9.91 -9.56 -24.11
N VAL A 214 -8.59 -9.43 -24.17
CA VAL A 214 -7.66 -9.99 -23.20
C VAL A 214 -7.42 -8.97 -22.08
N CYS A 215 -6.79 -7.83 -22.40
CA CYS A 215 -6.21 -6.94 -21.40
C CYS A 215 -7.25 -6.31 -20.46
N LEU A 216 -8.42 -5.92 -20.97
CA LEU A 216 -9.47 -5.32 -20.14
C LEU A 216 -10.03 -6.32 -19.13
N ALA A 217 -10.34 -7.54 -19.59
CA ALA A 217 -10.91 -8.57 -18.72
C ALA A 217 -9.90 -9.04 -17.68
N GLU A 218 -8.68 -9.35 -18.12
CA GLU A 218 -7.61 -9.79 -17.24
C GLU A 218 -7.24 -8.74 -16.19
N ALA A 219 -7.19 -7.45 -16.56
CA ALA A 219 -6.89 -6.40 -15.59
C ALA A 219 -7.90 -6.36 -14.45
N PHE A 220 -9.20 -6.38 -14.76
CA PHE A 220 -10.24 -6.36 -13.72
C PHE A 220 -10.31 -7.66 -12.92
N LEU A 221 -10.12 -8.82 -13.54
CA LEU A 221 -10.08 -10.10 -12.81
C LEU A 221 -8.88 -10.16 -11.88
N THR A 222 -7.73 -9.69 -12.34
CA THR A 222 -6.50 -9.62 -11.54
C THR A 222 -6.70 -8.69 -10.34
N ALA A 223 -7.28 -7.50 -10.56
CA ALA A 223 -7.61 -6.54 -9.51
C ALA A 223 -8.54 -7.14 -8.44
N ASP A 224 -9.62 -7.81 -8.85
CA ASP A 224 -10.58 -8.43 -7.92
C ASP A 224 -9.92 -9.50 -7.04
N ILE A 225 -9.04 -10.34 -7.62
CA ILE A 225 -8.32 -11.39 -6.89
C ILE A 225 -7.33 -10.79 -5.89
N ILE A 226 -6.56 -9.78 -6.27
CA ILE A 226 -5.55 -9.18 -5.38
C ILE A 226 -6.19 -8.35 -4.28
N LEU A 227 -7.30 -7.64 -4.55
CA LEU A 227 -8.05 -6.93 -3.50
C LEU A 227 -8.68 -7.92 -2.52
N SER A 228 -9.29 -8.99 -3.02
CA SER A 228 -9.88 -10.03 -2.15
C SER A 228 -8.82 -10.69 -1.27
N THR A 229 -7.67 -11.02 -1.84
CA THR A 229 -6.54 -11.61 -1.09
C THR A 229 -5.96 -10.61 -0.09
N LEU A 230 -5.78 -9.34 -0.47
CA LEU A 230 -5.24 -8.30 0.42
C LEU A 230 -6.20 -7.96 1.56
N GLN A 231 -7.51 -7.97 1.34
CA GLN A 231 -8.50 -7.80 2.40
C GLN A 231 -8.36 -8.92 3.42
N ASN A 232 -8.32 -10.17 2.97
CA ASN A 232 -8.15 -11.31 3.85
C ASN A 232 -6.85 -11.22 4.67
N ILE A 233 -5.73 -10.82 4.05
CA ILE A 233 -4.46 -10.56 4.77
C ILE A 233 -4.67 -9.49 5.85
N SER A 234 -5.27 -8.36 5.46
CA SER A 234 -5.46 -7.19 6.32
C SER A 234 -6.41 -7.43 7.50
N GLU A 235 -7.36 -8.37 7.35
CA GLU A 235 -8.27 -8.80 8.42
C GLU A 235 -7.61 -9.68 9.48
N GLY A 236 -6.47 -10.30 9.15
CA GLY A 236 -5.84 -11.33 9.99
C GLY A 236 -4.35 -11.17 10.21
N LEU A 237 -3.78 -9.98 10.03
CA LEU A 237 -2.38 -9.69 10.37
C LEU A 237 -2.09 -10.02 11.85
N VAL A 238 -1.07 -10.83 12.08
CA VAL A 238 -0.60 -11.20 13.43
C VAL A 238 0.69 -10.46 13.73
N VAL A 239 0.75 -9.77 14.88
CA VAL A 239 1.92 -8.99 15.31
C VAL A 239 2.57 -9.67 16.51
N TYR A 240 3.91 -9.68 16.54
CA TYR A 240 4.71 -10.28 17.62
C TYR A 240 5.53 -9.21 18.39
N PRO A 241 4.92 -8.49 19.36
CA PRO A 241 5.58 -7.39 20.07
C PRO A 241 6.89 -7.76 20.76
N LYS A 242 7.04 -9.01 21.22
CA LYS A 242 8.27 -9.48 21.89
C LYS A 242 9.44 -9.65 20.94
N VAL A 243 9.18 -10.07 19.70
CA VAL A 243 10.23 -10.13 18.65
C VAL A 243 10.63 -8.72 18.25
N ILE A 244 9.65 -7.83 18.07
CA ILE A 244 9.90 -6.42 17.77
C ILE A 244 10.75 -5.76 18.86
N ALA A 245 10.40 -5.96 20.13
CA ALA A 245 11.15 -5.43 21.27
C ALA A 245 12.60 -5.94 21.27
N ARG A 246 12.82 -7.24 21.04
CA ARG A 246 14.17 -7.82 20.93
C ARG A 246 15.01 -7.16 19.82
N HIS A 247 14.45 -6.96 18.64
CA HIS A 247 15.17 -6.30 17.54
C HIS A 247 15.50 -4.84 17.87
N ILE A 248 14.59 -4.14 18.55
CA ILE A 248 14.87 -2.78 19.04
C ILE A 248 16.02 -2.81 20.05
N GLU A 249 16.01 -3.72 21.02
CA GLU A 249 17.08 -3.85 22.03
C GLU A 249 18.46 -4.08 21.40
N GLN A 250 18.53 -4.78 20.28
CA GLN A 250 19.77 -5.05 19.55
C GLN A 250 20.34 -3.81 18.84
N GLU A 251 19.49 -2.85 18.41
CA GLU A 251 19.90 -1.74 17.56
C GLU A 251 19.83 -0.36 18.25
N LEU A 252 18.90 -0.20 19.20
CA LEU A 252 18.69 1.06 19.93
C LEU A 252 19.92 1.59 20.66
N PRO A 253 20.81 0.75 21.24
CA PRO A 253 22.05 1.24 21.82
C PRO A 253 22.86 2.11 20.84
N PHE A 254 23.00 1.68 19.58
CA PHE A 254 23.73 2.46 18.57
C PHE A 254 23.00 3.77 18.21
N MET A 255 21.67 3.73 18.12
CA MET A 255 20.84 4.91 17.83
C MET A 255 20.76 5.91 18.99
N SER A 256 21.00 5.46 20.23
CA SER A 256 20.92 6.26 21.45
C SER A 256 22.17 7.07 21.77
N THR A 257 23.23 6.95 20.96
CA THR A 257 24.55 7.56 21.21
C THR A 257 24.47 9.07 21.44
N GLU A 258 23.70 9.82 20.64
CA GLU A 258 23.51 11.26 20.85
C GLU A 258 22.76 11.57 22.17
N ASN A 259 21.77 10.76 22.54
CA ASN A 259 21.04 10.93 23.80
C ASN A 259 21.96 10.73 25.01
N ILE A 260 22.85 9.74 24.93
CA ILE A 260 23.86 9.44 25.94
C ILE A 260 24.87 10.59 26.05
N ILE A 261 25.35 11.13 24.93
CA ILE A 261 26.24 12.30 24.90
C ILE A 261 25.55 13.51 25.55
N MET A 262 24.30 13.79 25.19
CA MET A 262 23.54 14.90 25.79
C MET A 262 23.36 14.74 27.31
N ALA A 263 23.10 13.52 27.79
CA ALA A 263 23.00 13.25 29.22
C ALA A 263 24.32 13.48 29.96
N MET A 264 25.44 13.04 29.38
CA MET A 264 26.78 13.29 29.93
C MET A 264 27.12 14.78 30.00
N VAL A 265 26.81 15.55 28.96
CA VAL A 265 27.01 17.01 28.96
C VAL A 265 26.18 17.70 30.04
N LYS A 266 24.92 17.29 30.22
CA LYS A 266 24.07 17.81 31.30
C LYS A 266 24.60 17.47 32.70
N ALA A 267 25.29 16.34 32.84
CA ALA A 267 25.95 15.94 34.08
C ALA A 267 27.32 16.63 34.29
N GLY A 268 27.70 17.58 33.43
CA GLY A 268 28.95 18.36 33.52
C GLY A 268 30.13 17.80 32.71
N GLY A 269 29.91 16.76 31.90
CA GLY A 269 30.95 16.15 31.06
C GLY A 269 31.30 16.95 29.80
N ASN A 270 32.49 16.72 29.26
CA ASN A 270 32.93 17.32 27.99
C ASN A 270 32.34 16.56 26.79
N ARG A 271 31.66 17.28 25.88
CA ARG A 271 31.03 16.69 24.69
C ARG A 271 32.00 15.92 23.79
N GLN A 272 33.17 16.50 23.51
CA GLN A 272 34.15 15.94 22.58
C GLN A 272 34.77 14.66 23.14
N GLU A 273 35.10 14.67 24.43
CA GLU A 273 35.61 13.50 25.13
C GLU A 273 34.57 12.37 25.19
N CYS A 274 33.31 12.71 25.50
CA CYS A 274 32.21 11.74 25.55
C CYS A 274 31.97 11.10 24.18
N HIS A 275 31.99 11.90 23.11
CA HIS A 275 31.83 11.43 21.75
C HIS A 275 32.95 10.45 21.35
N GLU A 276 34.21 10.75 21.69
CA GLU A 276 35.31 9.85 21.35
C GLU A 276 35.24 8.52 22.11
N LYS A 277 34.91 8.56 23.41
CA LYS A 277 34.72 7.34 24.22
C LYS A 277 33.58 6.48 23.68
N ILE A 278 32.40 7.06 23.41
CA ILE A 278 31.26 6.29 22.91
C ILE A 278 31.53 5.75 21.49
N ARG A 279 32.30 6.47 20.66
CA ARG A 279 32.72 6.01 19.33
C ARG A 279 33.55 4.73 19.44
N VAL A 280 34.56 4.70 20.32
CA VAL A 280 35.41 3.53 20.53
C VAL A 280 34.59 2.34 21.04
N LEU A 281 33.73 2.55 22.05
CA LEU A 281 32.87 1.50 22.58
C LEU A 281 31.87 0.96 21.53
N SER A 282 31.31 1.85 20.70
CA SER A 282 30.40 1.47 19.61
C SER A 282 31.09 0.63 18.55
N GLN A 283 32.35 0.96 18.20
CA GLN A 283 33.15 0.16 17.26
C GLN A 283 33.46 -1.23 17.80
N GLN A 284 33.75 -1.35 19.10
CA GLN A 284 33.96 -2.63 19.76
C GLN A 284 32.68 -3.48 19.75
N ALA A 285 31.55 -2.91 20.16
CA ALA A 285 30.26 -3.62 20.15
C ALA A 285 29.85 -4.04 18.72
N ALA A 286 30.08 -3.17 17.73
CA ALA A 286 29.83 -3.51 16.33
C ALA A 286 30.75 -4.64 15.82
N ALA A 287 31.99 -4.72 16.31
CA ALA A 287 32.89 -5.82 16.00
C ALA A 287 32.39 -7.14 16.61
N VAL A 288 31.92 -7.14 17.86
CA VAL A 288 31.28 -8.32 18.49
C VAL A 288 30.10 -8.82 17.64
N VAL A 289 29.21 -7.92 17.22
CA VAL A 289 28.05 -8.29 16.40
C VAL A 289 28.49 -8.86 15.03
N LYS A 290 29.42 -8.20 14.34
CA LYS A 290 29.74 -8.52 12.94
C LYS A 290 30.83 -9.59 12.76
N GLN A 291 31.80 -9.66 13.66
CA GLN A 291 32.96 -10.56 13.56
C GLN A 291 32.78 -11.80 14.43
N GLU A 292 32.07 -11.69 15.56
CA GLU A 292 31.94 -12.78 16.54
C GLU A 292 30.53 -13.39 16.54
N GLY A 293 29.53 -12.71 15.95
CA GLY A 293 28.14 -13.16 15.95
C GLY A 293 27.47 -13.06 17.32
N GLY A 294 28.00 -12.21 18.21
CA GLY A 294 27.45 -11.96 19.54
C GLY A 294 26.32 -10.92 19.54
N ASP A 295 25.64 -10.80 20.67
CA ASP A 295 24.67 -9.72 20.90
C ASP A 295 25.37 -8.35 21.05
N ASN A 296 24.62 -7.27 20.81
CA ASN A 296 25.12 -5.91 21.02
C ASN A 296 25.35 -5.64 22.52
N ASP A 297 26.61 -5.50 22.91
CA ASP A 297 27.03 -5.30 24.29
C ASP A 297 27.37 -3.83 24.64
N LEU A 298 27.03 -2.86 23.78
CA LEU A 298 27.39 -1.44 23.97
C LEU A 298 26.95 -0.90 25.34
N ILE A 299 25.74 -1.22 25.79
CA ILE A 299 25.25 -0.75 27.09
C ILE A 299 26.02 -1.39 28.26
N ALA A 300 26.42 -2.65 28.13
CA ALA A 300 27.26 -3.30 29.14
C ALA A 300 28.63 -2.63 29.21
N ARG A 301 29.22 -2.28 28.06
CA ARG A 301 30.49 -1.53 27.98
C ARG A 301 30.38 -0.14 28.60
N ILE A 302 29.29 0.58 28.32
CA ILE A 302 29.03 1.90 28.92
C ILE A 302 28.93 1.78 30.44
N ARG A 303 28.21 0.77 30.96
CA ARG A 303 28.10 0.54 32.41
C ARG A 303 29.43 0.17 33.09
N ALA A 304 30.35 -0.42 32.34
CA ALA A 304 31.67 -0.82 32.85
C ALA A 304 32.73 0.29 32.79
N ASP A 305 32.58 1.29 31.92
CA ASP A 305 33.51 2.42 31.83
C ASP A 305 33.16 3.49 32.88
N PRO A 306 34.04 3.75 33.87
CA PRO A 306 33.79 4.71 34.94
C PRO A 306 33.46 6.14 34.47
N TYR A 307 33.82 6.49 33.23
CA TYR A 307 33.48 7.78 32.64
C TYR A 307 31.96 8.03 32.62
N PHE A 308 31.15 6.98 32.41
CA PHE A 308 29.69 7.11 32.28
C PHE A 308 28.94 6.97 33.62
N ASN A 309 29.65 6.81 34.75
CA ASN A 309 29.05 6.75 36.09
C ASN A 309 27.95 7.81 36.35
N PRO A 310 28.11 9.09 35.95
CA PRO A 310 27.10 10.12 36.21
C PRO A 310 25.73 9.87 35.60
N ILE A 311 25.64 9.04 34.54
CA ILE A 311 24.38 8.76 33.82
C ILE A 311 23.85 7.35 34.03
N HIS A 312 24.50 6.50 34.85
CA HIS A 312 24.08 5.11 35.05
C HIS A 312 22.63 4.99 35.51
N GLY A 313 22.16 5.89 36.38
CA GLY A 313 20.77 5.94 36.85
C GLY A 313 19.76 6.42 35.79
N GLN A 314 20.22 6.93 34.64
CA GLN A 314 19.39 7.43 33.56
C GLN A 314 19.32 6.49 32.35
N LEU A 315 20.22 5.49 32.26
CA LEU A 315 20.36 4.64 31.08
C LEU A 315 19.06 3.95 30.65
N GLU A 316 18.23 3.51 31.60
CA GLU A 316 16.95 2.86 31.30
C GLU A 316 15.97 3.83 30.61
N ILE A 317 15.89 5.07 31.10
CA ILE A 317 15.03 6.12 30.54
C ILE A 317 15.57 6.57 29.17
N LEU A 318 16.89 6.71 29.04
CA LEU A 318 17.56 7.11 27.80
C LEU A 318 17.40 6.07 26.68
N LEU A 319 17.08 4.83 27.02
CA LEU A 319 16.87 3.71 26.10
C LEU A 319 15.40 3.32 25.97
N GLU A 320 14.47 4.14 26.47
CA GLU A 320 13.05 3.83 26.38
C GLU A 320 12.56 3.95 24.92
N PRO A 321 12.13 2.85 24.25
CA PRO A 321 11.88 2.88 22.81
C PRO A 321 10.84 3.90 22.36
N ILE A 322 9.80 4.14 23.18
CA ILE A 322 8.73 5.08 22.83
C ILE A 322 9.26 6.50 22.63
N SER A 323 10.30 6.89 23.37
CA SER A 323 10.92 8.21 23.27
C SER A 323 11.62 8.46 21.93
N PHE A 324 11.93 7.39 21.17
CA PHE A 324 12.57 7.45 19.85
C PHE A 324 11.57 7.43 18.68
N THR A 325 10.26 7.37 18.95
CA THR A 325 9.23 7.30 17.89
C THR A 325 8.76 8.68 17.39
N GLY A 326 9.34 9.77 17.91
CA GLY A 326 9.03 11.14 17.51
C GLY A 326 7.53 11.44 17.60
N ARG A 327 6.91 11.80 16.46
CA ARG A 327 5.47 12.13 16.38
C ARG A 327 4.61 11.01 15.79
N ALA A 328 5.11 9.77 15.75
CA ALA A 328 4.49 8.69 14.99
C ALA A 328 3.01 8.48 15.34
N SER A 329 2.66 8.39 16.63
CA SER A 329 1.28 8.14 17.07
C SER A 329 0.32 9.31 16.82
N GLN A 330 0.81 10.56 16.97
CA GLN A 330 0.01 11.75 16.66
C GLN A 330 -0.21 11.86 15.15
N GLN A 331 0.78 11.52 14.33
CA GLN A 331 0.64 11.47 12.88
C GLN A 331 -0.39 10.42 12.44
N VAL A 332 -0.38 9.21 13.04
CA VAL A 332 -1.41 8.19 12.79
C VAL A 332 -2.79 8.75 13.10
N THR A 333 -2.97 9.33 14.29
CA THR A 333 -4.26 9.88 14.71
C THR A 333 -4.76 10.98 13.77
N LYS A 334 -3.87 11.92 13.40
CA LYS A 334 -4.19 13.02 12.50
C LYS A 334 -4.61 12.50 11.11
N PHE A 335 -3.78 11.66 10.50
CA PHE A 335 -4.02 11.10 9.17
C PHE A 335 -5.32 10.28 9.10
N LEU A 336 -5.56 9.40 10.08
CA LEU A 336 -6.79 8.62 10.13
C LEU A 336 -8.04 9.50 10.26
N ASN A 337 -7.95 10.63 10.98
CA ASN A 337 -9.08 11.54 11.19
C ASN A 337 -9.34 12.49 10.01
N GLU A 338 -8.28 13.07 9.45
CA GLU A 338 -8.39 14.13 8.45
C GLU A 338 -8.50 13.62 7.01
N GLU A 339 -7.93 12.45 6.71
CA GLU A 339 -7.86 11.95 5.33
C GLU A 339 -8.62 10.63 5.15
N VAL A 340 -8.36 9.63 6.02
CA VAL A 340 -8.92 8.29 5.84
C VAL A 340 -10.41 8.24 6.17
N LYS A 341 -10.83 8.76 7.33
CA LYS A 341 -12.25 8.76 7.72
C LYS A 341 -13.13 9.44 6.67
N PRO A 342 -12.82 10.66 6.17
CA PRO A 342 -13.62 11.30 5.12
C PRO A 342 -13.70 10.46 3.85
N ALA A 343 -12.60 9.85 3.40
CA ALA A 343 -12.58 9.00 2.20
C ALA A 343 -13.48 7.75 2.33
N LEU A 344 -13.71 7.25 3.55
CA LEU A 344 -14.53 6.08 3.81
C LEU A 344 -16.03 6.37 4.03
N ILE A 345 -16.43 7.62 4.26
CA ILE A 345 -17.83 8.01 4.52
C ILE A 345 -18.80 7.46 3.44
N PRO A 346 -18.52 7.57 2.12
CA PRO A 346 -19.43 7.07 1.09
C PRO A 346 -19.68 5.55 1.13
N TYR A 347 -18.79 4.81 1.81
CA TYR A 347 -18.75 3.35 1.78
C TYR A 347 -19.17 2.69 3.10
N GLN A 348 -19.56 3.47 4.12
CA GLN A 348 -19.79 2.98 5.48
C GLN A 348 -20.77 1.79 5.57
N SER A 349 -21.80 1.77 4.73
CA SER A 349 -22.79 0.66 4.66
C SER A 349 -22.25 -0.64 4.05
N LYS A 350 -21.04 -0.61 3.45
CA LYS A 350 -20.40 -1.73 2.74
C LYS A 350 -19.17 -2.29 3.44
N LEU A 351 -18.66 -1.63 4.49
CA LEU A 351 -17.43 -2.01 5.18
C LEU A 351 -17.53 -3.32 6.00
N GLY A 352 -18.72 -3.89 6.17
CA GLY A 352 -18.94 -5.09 6.99
C GLY A 352 -18.65 -6.43 6.30
N VAL A 353 -18.35 -6.43 5.00
CA VAL A 353 -18.12 -7.67 4.25
C VAL A 353 -16.77 -8.28 4.66
N LYS A 354 -16.77 -9.58 5.01
CA LYS A 354 -15.55 -10.38 5.21
C LYS A 354 -15.29 -11.24 3.98
N ILE A 355 -14.03 -11.60 3.75
CA ILE A 355 -13.63 -12.46 2.63
C ILE A 355 -13.02 -13.77 3.15
N GLU A 356 -13.68 -14.86 2.81
CA GLU A 356 -13.11 -16.20 2.91
C GLU A 356 -12.41 -16.56 1.59
N LEU A 357 -11.20 -17.10 1.69
CA LEU A 357 -10.45 -17.56 0.53
C LEU A 357 -10.66 -19.07 0.37
N SER A 358 -11.44 -19.47 -0.63
CA SER A 358 -11.45 -20.87 -1.12
C SER A 358 -10.33 -21.03 -2.13
N LEU A 359 -9.25 -21.73 -1.75
CA LEU A 359 -8.06 -21.91 -2.57
C LEU A 359 -7.78 -23.39 -2.83
#